data_AF-A0A259AXY3-F1
#
_entry.id   AF-A0A259AXY3-F1
#
_cell.length_a   1.000
_cell.length_b   1.000
_cell.length_c   1.000
_cell.angle_alpha   90.00
_cell.angle_beta   90.00
_cell.angle_gamma   90.00
#
_symmetry.space_group_name_H-M   'P 1'
#
loop_
_entity.id
_entity.type
_entity.pdbx_description
1 polymer ?
#
loop_
_entity_poly.entity_id
_entity_poly.type
_entity_poly.pdbx_seq_one_letter_code
_entity_poly.pdbx_strand_id
1 'polypeptide(L)' 'MAPASSPAQSRAPSTGEPRLALVTGGSGGIGLEFARLLARDGFALILVARDAARLEEAARDL' A
#
# COMPACT_ATOMS: atom_id res chain seq x y z
N MET A 1 40.70 0.38 -3.06
CA MET A 1 39.49 0.14 -3.88
C MET A 1 38.55 -0.69 -3.02
N ALA A 2 37.55 -0.06 -2.40
CA ALA A 2 36.60 -0.76 -1.52
C ALA A 2 35.68 -1.67 -2.36
N PRO A 3 35.30 -2.86 -1.87
CA PRO A 3 34.26 -3.65 -2.54
C PRO A 3 32.95 -2.85 -2.50
N ALA A 4 32.31 -2.72 -3.66
CA ALA A 4 30.99 -2.10 -3.77
C ALA A 4 30.04 -2.84 -2.82
N SER A 5 29.51 -2.11 -1.83
CA SER A 5 28.50 -2.63 -0.91
C SER A 5 27.31 -3.11 -1.73
N SER A 6 26.91 -4.36 -1.49
CA SER A 6 25.76 -5.01 -2.14
C SER A 6 24.55 -4.07 -2.15
N PRO A 7 23.86 -3.86 -3.30
CA PRO A 7 22.71 -2.98 -3.35
C PRO A 7 21.65 -3.55 -2.40
N ALA A 8 21.36 -2.80 -1.34
CA ALA A 8 20.26 -2.98 -0.40
C ALA A 8 19.83 -4.44 -0.20
N GLN A 9 20.41 -5.12 0.79
CA GLN A 9 19.79 -6.32 1.35
C GLN A 9 18.33 -5.98 1.65
N SER A 10 17.43 -6.49 0.80
CA SER A 10 16.00 -6.31 0.96
C SER A 10 15.65 -6.78 2.36
N ARG A 11 15.29 -5.84 3.25
CA ARG A 11 14.67 -6.18 4.53
C ARG A 11 13.34 -6.80 4.17
N ALA A 12 13.37 -8.09 3.86
CA ALA A 12 12.18 -8.90 3.76
C ALA A 12 11.37 -8.60 5.02
N PRO A 13 10.08 -8.25 4.89
CA PRO A 13 9.27 -7.86 6.03
C PRO A 13 9.39 -8.95 7.07
N SER A 14 9.90 -8.57 8.25
CA SER A 14 9.96 -9.46 9.40
C SER A 14 8.54 -9.96 9.66
N THR A 15 8.39 -11.24 9.92
CA THR A 15 7.16 -12.04 9.92
C THR A 15 6.06 -11.60 10.92
N GLY A 16 6.06 -10.35 11.40
CA GLY A 16 5.06 -9.78 12.30
C GLY A 16 4.69 -8.30 12.07
N GLU A 17 5.30 -7.57 11.12
CA GLU A 17 4.91 -6.18 10.84
C GLU A 17 4.00 -6.09 9.60
N PRO A 18 2.80 -5.47 9.71
CA PRO A 18 1.92 -5.29 8.56
C PRO A 18 2.61 -4.42 7.52
N ARG A 19 2.66 -4.91 6.28
CA ARG A 19 3.26 -4.17 5.17
C ARG A 19 2.34 -3.00 4.81
N LEU A 20 2.91 -1.82 4.64
CA LEU A 20 2.16 -0.62 4.28
C LEU A 20 2.14 -0.41 2.76
N ALA A 21 0.98 -0.11 2.19
CA ALA A 21 0.83 0.23 0.77
C ALA A 21 0.15 1.60 0.59
N LEU A 22 0.75 2.44 -0.25
CA LEU A 22 0.18 3.73 -0.67
C LEU A 22 -0.50 3.56 -2.03
N VAL A 23 -1.80 3.89 -2.11
CA VAL A 23 -2.59 3.80 -3.35
C VAL A 23 -3.11 5.18 -3.73
N THR A 24 -2.55 5.74 -4.81
CA THR A 24 -3.05 6.97 -5.43
C THR A 24 -4.22 6.67 -6.36
N GLY A 25 -5.27 7.50 -6.33
CA GLY A 25 -6.54 7.19 -6.98
C GLY A 25 -7.34 6.10 -6.25
N GLY A 26 -7.05 5.85 -4.96
CA GLY A 26 -7.62 4.75 -4.18
C GLY A 26 -9.13 4.85 -3.90
N SER A 27 -9.79 5.93 -4.31
CA SER A 27 -11.23 6.13 -4.11
C SER A 27 -12.11 5.61 -5.25
N GLY A 28 -11.55 4.96 -6.29
CA GLY A 28 -12.34 4.40 -7.38
C GLY A 28 -11.54 3.74 -8.50
N GLY A 29 -12.25 3.13 -9.44
CA GLY A 29 -11.65 2.48 -10.61
C GLY A 29 -10.61 1.42 -10.24
N ILE A 30 -9.52 1.37 -11.01
CA ILE A 30 -8.44 0.39 -10.80
C ILE A 30 -7.77 0.57 -9.43
N GLY A 31 -7.63 1.82 -8.96
CA GLY A 31 -7.01 2.10 -7.66
C GLY A 31 -7.77 1.44 -6.50
N LEU A 32 -9.10 1.51 -6.52
CA LEU A 32 -9.93 0.87 -5.50
C LEU A 32 -9.87 -0.66 -5.57
N GLU A 33 -9.95 -1.25 -6.77
CA GLU A 33 -9.82 -2.72 -6.88
C GLU A 33 -8.45 -3.20 -6.43
N PHE A 34 -7.39 -2.45 -6.72
CA PHE A 34 -6.06 -2.78 -6.26
C PHE A 34 -5.92 -2.64 -4.74
N ALA A 35 -6.51 -1.61 -4.14
CA ALA A 35 -6.60 -1.47 -2.69
C ALA A 35 -7.32 -2.66 -2.04
N ARG A 36 -8.41 -3.16 -2.63
CA ARG A 36 -9.12 -4.37 -2.14
C ARG A 36 -8.24 -5.61 -2.15
N LEU A 37 -7.46 -5.81 -3.22
CA LEU A 37 -6.52 -6.93 -3.30
C LEU A 37 -5.43 -6.81 -2.22
N LEU A 38 -4.86 -5.62 -2.05
CA LEU A 38 -3.84 -5.37 -1.03
C LEU A 38 -4.38 -5.54 0.41
N ALA A 39 -5.59 -5.08 0.71
CA ALA A 39 -6.23 -5.31 2.00
C ALA A 39 -6.38 -6.82 2.30
N ARG A 40 -6.85 -7.59 1.31
CA ARG A 40 -6.97 -9.06 1.41
C ARG A 40 -5.63 -9.75 1.64
N ASP A 41 -4.56 -9.21 1.07
CA ASP A 41 -3.19 -9.70 1.25
C ASP A 41 -2.54 -9.23 2.58
N GLY A 42 -3.31 -8.58 3.45
CA GLY A 42 -2.89 -8.17 4.79
C GLY A 42 -2.05 -6.90 4.84
N PHE A 43 -2.13 -6.05 3.81
CA PHE A 43 -1.48 -4.74 3.85
C PHE A 43 -2.30 -3.74 4.67
N ALA A 44 -1.60 -2.90 5.43
CA ALA A 44 -2.16 -1.63 5.89
C ALA A 44 -2.18 -0.66 4.70
N LEU A 45 -3.28 0.09 4.53
CA LEU A 45 -3.47 0.94 3.36
C LEU A 45 -3.42 2.42 3.70
N ILE A 46 -2.78 3.20 2.83
CA ILE A 46 -2.93 4.65 2.74
C ILE A 46 -3.56 4.95 1.38
N LEU A 47 -4.76 5.51 1.40
CA LEU A 47 -5.47 5.88 0.18
C LEU A 47 -5.31 7.38 -0.08
N VAL A 48 -5.05 7.74 -1.32
CA VAL A 48 -4.97 9.14 -1.76
C VAL A 48 -5.94 9.37 -2.90
N ALA A 49 -6.82 10.35 -2.76
CA ALA A 49 -7.67 10.83 -3.83
C ALA A 49 -8.05 12.30 -3.60
N ARG A 50 -8.63 12.92 -4.62
CA ARG A 50 -9.05 14.33 -4.61
C ARG A 50 -10.44 14.58 -4.02
N ASP A 51 -11.28 13.55 -3.94
CA ASP A 51 -12.64 13.63 -3.42
C ASP A 51 -12.67 12.98 -2.03
N ALA A 52 -12.86 13.80 -0.99
CA ALA A 52 -12.82 13.33 0.40
C ALA A 52 -13.98 12.38 0.72
N ALA A 53 -15.19 12.65 0.22
CA ALA A 53 -16.36 11.83 0.51
C ALA A 53 -16.20 10.41 -0.08
N ARG A 54 -15.75 10.30 -1.33
CA ARG A 54 -15.45 9.00 -1.96
C ARG A 54 -14.27 8.30 -1.30
N LEU A 55 -13.27 9.04 -0.83
CA LEU A 55 -12.12 8.48 -0.13
C LEU A 55 -12.52 7.86 1.22
N GLU A 56 -13.38 8.55 1.97
CA GLU A 56 -13.93 8.03 3.22
C GLU A 56 -14.82 6.81 3.01
N GLU A 57 -15.66 6.82 1.96
CA GLU A 57 -16.47 5.65 1.59
C GLU A 57 -15.57 4.45 1.27
N ALA A 58 -14.58 4.63 0.39
CA ALA A 58 -13.61 3.59 0.07
C ALA A 58 -12.88 3.06 1.32
N ALA A 59 -12.49 3.93 2.26
CA ALA A 59 -11.80 3.53 3.48
C ALA A 59 -12.68 2.72 4.46
N ARG A 60 -14.02 2.86 4.41
CA ARG A 60 -14.94 2.05 5.23
C ARG A 60 -15.17 0.65 4.64
N ASP A 61 -15.02 0.53 3.32
CA ASP A 61 -15.30 -0.70 2.56
C ASP A 61 -14.07 -1.64 2.42
N LEU A 62 -12.91 -1.23 2.93
CA LEU A 62 -11.61 -1.92 2.82
C LEU A 62 -11.15 -2.45 4.17
#